data_AF-A0A484VZ60-F1
#
_entry.id   AF-A0A484VZ60-F1
#
_cell.length_a   1.000
_cell.length_b   1.000
_cell.length_c   1.000
_cell.angle_alpha   90.00
_cell.angle_beta   90.00
_cell.angle_gamma   90.00
#
_symmetry.space_group_name_H-M   'P 1'
#
loop_
_entity.id
_entity.type
_entity.pdbx_description
1 polymer ?
#
loop_
_entity_poly.entity_id
_entity_poly.type
_entity_poly.pdbx_seq_one_letter_code
_entity_poly.pdbx_strand_id
1 'polypeptide(L)'
;MKNSKAFYRSALATAIVMALSAPAFATDSTVSTDPVTLNTEKTTLDQDVVINGDNKITAVTIETSDSDKDLNVTFGGHDITAASTVNQDFVEGVKVSGNKNVVINATDSTITAQGEGTYVRTAMVIDSTGDVVVNGGNFVAKNEKGSATGISLEATTGNNLTLNGTTINAQGNKSYSNGSTAIFAQKGNLLQGFDGDATDNITLADSNIINGGIETIVTAGNKTGIHTVNLNIKDGSVIGAANNKQTIYASASAQGAGSATQNLNLSVADSTIYSDVLALSESENSASTTTNVNMNVARSYWEGNAYTFNSGDKAGSDLDINLSDSSVWKGKVSGAGDASVSLQNGSVWNVTGSSTVDALAVKDSTVNITKATVNTGTFASQNGTLIVDASSENTLDISGKASGDLRVYSAGSLDLINEQTAFISTGKDSTLKATGTTEGGLYQYDLTQGADGNFYFVKNTHKASNASSVIQAMAAAPANVANLQADTLSARQDAVRLSENDKGGVWIQYFGGKQKHTTAGNASYDLDVNGVMLGGDTRFMD
;
A
#
# COMPACT_ATOMS: atom_id res chain seq x y z
N MET A 1 -100.68 -43.19 20.87
CA MET A 1 -100.37 -44.27 21.83
C MET A 1 -98.97 -44.05 22.36
N LYS A 2 -98.85 -44.05 23.71
CA LYS A 2 -97.65 -43.98 24.58
C LYS A 2 -96.82 -42.68 24.49
N ASN A 3 -97.00 -41.73 25.42
CA ASN A 3 -96.43 -41.66 26.79
C ASN A 3 -94.90 -41.76 26.79
N SER A 4 -94.13 -40.87 27.42
CA SER A 4 -94.43 -39.97 28.54
C SER A 4 -93.28 -38.98 28.77
N LYS A 5 -93.64 -37.72 29.06
CA LYS A 5 -93.24 -36.85 30.21
C LYS A 5 -91.77 -36.86 30.67
N ALA A 6 -91.15 -35.78 31.13
CA ALA A 6 -91.41 -34.36 31.37
C ALA A 6 -90.14 -33.90 32.16
N PHE A 7 -89.64 -32.66 32.12
CA PHE A 7 -90.05 -31.49 32.91
C PHE A 7 -89.01 -30.40 32.57
N TYR A 8 -89.41 -29.24 32.03
CA TYR A 8 -89.69 -27.99 32.76
C TYR A 8 -88.50 -27.34 33.49
N ARG A 9 -88.10 -26.15 33.00
CA ARG A 9 -88.03 -24.84 33.69
C ARG A 9 -87.14 -23.91 32.85
N SER A 10 -87.71 -22.90 32.17
CA SER A 10 -87.72 -21.47 32.57
C SER A 10 -86.32 -20.88 32.74
N ALA A 11 -85.94 -19.70 32.29
CA ALA A 11 -86.49 -18.61 31.49
C ALA A 11 -85.29 -17.63 31.34
N LEU A 12 -85.23 -16.86 30.26
CA LEU A 12 -84.73 -15.48 30.21
C LEU A 12 -83.39 -15.14 30.93
N ALA A 13 -82.35 -14.78 30.17
CA ALA A 13 -81.65 -13.48 30.28
C ALA A 13 -80.21 -13.50 29.71
N THR A 14 -79.95 -12.49 28.89
CA THR A 14 -78.69 -11.73 28.77
C THR A 14 -77.51 -12.31 27.98
N ALA A 15 -77.13 -11.48 27.01
CA ALA A 15 -75.95 -11.48 26.17
C ALA A 15 -74.63 -11.89 26.84
N ILE A 16 -73.83 -12.68 26.12
CA ILE A 16 -72.38 -12.52 26.04
C ILE A 16 -71.99 -12.59 24.57
N VAL A 17 -71.38 -11.51 24.11
CA VAL A 17 -70.68 -11.37 22.83
C VAL A 17 -69.61 -12.46 22.73
N MET A 18 -69.79 -13.43 21.83
CA MET A 18 -68.71 -14.31 21.38
C MET A 18 -68.00 -13.65 20.19
N ALA A 19 -67.23 -12.61 20.49
CA ALA A 19 -66.05 -12.30 19.69
C ALA A 19 -64.97 -13.28 20.15
N LEU A 20 -64.93 -14.47 19.51
CA LEU A 20 -63.80 -15.37 19.68
C LEU A 20 -62.57 -14.64 19.13
N SER A 21 -61.70 -14.22 20.04
CA SER A 21 -60.33 -13.81 19.83
C SER A 21 -59.62 -14.83 18.93
N ALA A 22 -59.48 -14.50 17.64
CA ALA A 22 -58.36 -15.02 16.89
C ALA A 22 -57.10 -14.47 17.58
N PRO A 23 -56.15 -15.31 18.01
CA PRO A 23 -54.82 -14.79 18.29
C PRO A 23 -54.36 -14.16 16.98
N ALA A 24 -54.16 -12.85 16.99
CA ALA A 24 -53.38 -12.21 15.95
C ALA A 24 -52.00 -12.88 16.02
N PHE A 25 -51.76 -13.86 15.15
CA PHE A 25 -50.42 -14.19 14.75
C PHE A 25 -49.87 -12.88 14.20
N ALA A 26 -49.10 -12.15 15.01
CA ALA A 26 -48.16 -11.20 14.48
C ALA A 26 -47.32 -12.03 13.51
N THR A 27 -47.55 -11.83 12.22
CA THR A 27 -46.64 -12.32 11.20
C THR A 27 -45.32 -11.69 11.56
N ASP A 28 -44.39 -12.49 12.05
CA ASP A 28 -42.99 -12.13 12.20
C ASP A 28 -42.55 -11.68 10.80
N SER A 29 -42.60 -10.37 10.55
CA SER A 29 -42.31 -9.83 9.23
C SER A 29 -40.80 -9.90 9.11
N THR A 30 -40.32 -10.85 8.31
CA THR A 30 -38.89 -11.07 8.12
C THR A 30 -38.14 -9.84 7.57
N VAL A 31 -38.87 -8.82 7.10
CA VAL A 31 -38.35 -7.56 6.54
C VAL A 31 -39.23 -6.38 6.97
N SER A 32 -38.63 -5.30 7.48
CA SER A 32 -39.25 -3.99 7.68
C SER A 32 -39.19 -3.20 6.38
N THR A 33 -40.31 -2.61 5.98
CA THR A 33 -40.36 -1.59 4.92
C THR A 33 -40.44 -0.17 5.46
N ASP A 34 -40.39 -0.02 6.79
CA ASP A 34 -40.39 1.26 7.49
C ASP A 34 -39.02 1.49 8.15
N PRO A 35 -38.55 2.75 8.26
CA PRO A 35 -37.33 3.08 8.98
C PRO A 35 -37.35 2.58 10.42
N VAL A 36 -36.19 2.15 10.93
CA VAL A 36 -36.04 1.61 12.30
C VAL A 36 -35.15 2.53 13.13
N THR A 37 -35.54 2.77 14.37
CA THR A 37 -34.69 3.45 15.35
C THR A 37 -34.16 2.46 16.37
N LEU A 38 -32.85 2.48 16.59
CA LEU A 38 -32.16 1.77 17.66
C LEU A 38 -31.64 2.77 18.68
N ASN A 39 -31.85 2.48 19.96
CA ASN A 39 -31.50 3.35 21.08
C ASN A 39 -31.34 2.51 22.36
N THR A 40 -31.32 3.16 23.54
CA THR A 40 -31.24 2.46 24.83
C THR A 40 -32.39 1.48 25.10
N GLU A 41 -33.57 1.70 24.50
CA GLU A 41 -34.76 0.85 24.67
C GLU A 41 -34.79 -0.31 23.66
N LYS A 42 -34.28 -0.08 22.44
CA LYS A 42 -34.15 -1.10 21.38
C LYS A 42 -32.72 -1.12 20.84
N THR A 43 -31.91 -2.03 21.35
CA THR A 43 -30.49 -2.17 20.94
C THR A 43 -30.26 -3.23 19.85
N THR A 44 -31.29 -3.99 19.49
CA THR A 44 -31.20 -5.10 18.54
C THR A 44 -32.07 -4.83 17.33
N LEU A 45 -31.49 -4.95 16.14
CA LEU A 45 -32.24 -5.09 14.91
C LEU A 45 -32.71 -6.55 14.80
N ASP A 46 -34.01 -6.73 14.59
CA ASP A 46 -34.73 -8.00 14.68
C ASP A 46 -35.24 -8.53 13.32
N GLN A 47 -35.03 -7.76 12.25
CA GLN A 47 -35.45 -8.06 10.88
C GLN A 47 -34.63 -7.23 9.90
N ASP A 48 -34.56 -7.67 8.64
CA ASP A 48 -33.95 -6.87 7.58
C ASP A 48 -34.71 -5.55 7.39
N VAL A 49 -34.06 -4.50 6.94
CA VAL A 49 -34.70 -3.20 6.66
C VAL A 49 -34.52 -2.87 5.19
N VAL A 50 -35.61 -2.75 4.44
CA VAL A 50 -35.58 -2.46 3.00
C VAL A 50 -36.52 -1.31 2.69
N ILE A 51 -35.94 -0.12 2.52
CA ILE A 51 -36.68 1.10 2.16
C ILE A 51 -36.40 1.43 0.70
N ASN A 52 -37.45 1.55 -0.10
CA ASN A 52 -37.35 1.95 -1.51
C ASN A 52 -38.26 3.15 -1.79
N GLY A 53 -37.80 4.10 -2.60
CA GLY A 53 -38.62 5.27 -2.95
C GLY A 53 -37.95 6.27 -3.88
N ASP A 54 -38.49 7.48 -3.89
CA ASP A 54 -38.04 8.63 -4.68
C ASP A 54 -37.77 9.87 -3.82
N ASN A 55 -37.75 9.69 -2.49
CA ASN A 55 -37.55 10.71 -1.47
C ASN A 55 -36.26 10.46 -0.67
N LYS A 56 -35.94 11.38 0.25
CA LYS A 56 -34.90 11.18 1.27
C LYS A 56 -35.14 9.88 2.04
N ILE A 57 -34.09 9.13 2.34
CA ILE A 57 -34.16 7.92 3.17
C ILE A 57 -33.03 7.95 4.20
N THR A 58 -33.38 7.60 5.43
CA THR A 58 -32.48 7.06 6.44
C THR A 58 -33.11 5.75 6.90
N ALA A 59 -32.52 4.59 6.58
CA ALA A 59 -33.17 3.30 6.83
C ALA A 59 -33.10 2.90 8.31
N VAL A 60 -31.94 3.10 8.96
CA VAL A 60 -31.77 2.86 10.40
C VAL A 60 -31.13 4.07 11.06
N THR A 61 -31.73 4.54 12.15
CA THR A 61 -31.14 5.58 13.01
C THR A 61 -30.69 4.96 14.33
N ILE A 62 -29.45 5.21 14.74
CA ILE A 62 -28.90 4.86 16.05
C ILE A 62 -28.81 6.14 16.87
N GLU A 63 -29.67 6.27 17.88
CA GLU A 63 -29.69 7.40 18.82
C GLU A 63 -28.98 7.04 20.12
N THR A 64 -27.89 7.74 20.40
CA THR A 64 -27.04 7.49 21.57
C THR A 64 -27.30 8.45 22.74
N SER A 65 -28.06 9.52 22.51
CA SER A 65 -28.25 10.66 23.41
C SER A 65 -28.93 10.31 24.74
N ASP A 66 -29.88 9.37 24.73
CA ASP A 66 -30.63 8.94 25.91
C ASP A 66 -29.91 7.86 26.74
N SER A 67 -28.70 7.45 26.33
CA SER A 67 -27.96 6.41 27.04
C SER A 67 -27.19 6.98 28.23
N ASP A 68 -27.40 6.40 29.41
CA ASP A 68 -26.60 6.72 30.61
C ASP A 68 -25.13 6.24 30.49
N LYS A 69 -24.86 5.29 29.58
CA LYS A 69 -23.57 4.64 29.36
C LYS A 69 -23.26 4.52 27.86
N ASP A 70 -22.17 3.85 27.52
CA ASP A 70 -21.91 3.43 26.14
C ASP A 70 -23.05 2.52 25.64
N LEU A 71 -23.51 2.76 24.42
CA LEU A 71 -24.56 1.98 23.78
C LEU A 71 -23.95 0.78 23.05
N ASN A 72 -24.52 -0.41 23.19
CA ASN A 72 -24.09 -1.59 22.43
C ASN A 72 -25.24 -2.09 21.56
N VAL A 73 -25.10 -1.91 20.25
CA VAL A 73 -26.09 -2.25 19.23
C VAL A 73 -25.68 -3.53 18.52
N THR A 74 -26.66 -4.36 18.14
CA THR A 74 -26.44 -5.56 17.32
C THR A 74 -27.38 -5.58 16.14
N PHE A 75 -26.83 -5.81 14.94
CA PHE A 75 -27.63 -6.01 13.73
C PHE A 75 -28.05 -7.47 13.52
N GLY A 76 -27.49 -8.42 14.27
CA GLY A 76 -27.94 -9.81 14.24
C GLY A 76 -27.77 -10.53 12.90
N GLY A 77 -26.92 -10.01 11.99
CA GLY A 77 -26.77 -10.53 10.63
C GLY A 77 -27.86 -10.05 9.67
N HIS A 78 -28.74 -9.13 10.09
CA HIS A 78 -29.77 -8.55 9.23
C HIS A 78 -29.20 -7.50 8.28
N ASP A 79 -29.73 -7.47 7.07
CA ASP A 79 -29.33 -6.53 6.03
C ASP A 79 -30.14 -5.23 6.12
N ILE A 80 -29.49 -4.10 5.80
CA ILE A 80 -30.09 -2.77 5.75
C ILE A 80 -29.92 -2.24 4.34
N THR A 81 -31.01 -1.86 3.67
CA THR A 81 -30.99 -1.31 2.31
C THR A 81 -31.85 -0.05 2.23
N ALA A 82 -31.21 1.07 1.92
CA ALA A 82 -31.84 2.32 1.51
C ALA A 82 -31.65 2.50 -0.01
N ALA A 83 -32.73 2.46 -0.78
CA ALA A 83 -32.70 2.65 -2.23
C ALA A 83 -33.61 3.82 -2.65
N SER A 84 -33.06 4.85 -3.29
CA SER A 84 -33.88 5.96 -3.76
C SER A 84 -33.39 6.62 -5.04
N THR A 85 -34.34 7.03 -5.88
CA THR A 85 -34.11 7.85 -7.08
C THR A 85 -34.19 9.36 -6.80
N VAL A 86 -34.19 9.76 -5.52
CA VAL A 86 -34.22 11.18 -5.14
C VAL A 86 -33.02 11.91 -5.72
N ASN A 87 -33.25 13.03 -6.41
CA ASN A 87 -32.18 13.69 -7.16
C ASN A 87 -31.32 14.64 -6.30
N GLN A 88 -31.96 15.45 -5.45
CA GLN A 88 -31.33 16.49 -4.63
C GLN A 88 -31.66 16.32 -3.14
N ASP A 89 -31.48 15.11 -2.64
CA ASP A 89 -31.56 14.80 -1.21
C ASP A 89 -30.71 13.57 -0.92
N PHE A 90 -30.48 13.27 0.35
CA PHE A 90 -29.59 12.21 0.80
C PHE A 90 -30.28 10.85 0.89
N VAL A 91 -29.48 9.80 0.71
CA VAL A 91 -29.89 8.41 0.92
C VAL A 91 -28.87 7.78 1.86
N GLU A 92 -29.34 7.40 3.03
CA GLU A 92 -28.51 6.93 4.14
C GLU A 92 -28.97 5.53 4.55
N GLY A 93 -28.03 4.59 4.63
CA GLY A 93 -28.29 3.26 5.18
C GLY A 93 -28.49 3.35 6.69
N VAL A 94 -27.42 3.72 7.40
CA VAL A 94 -27.40 3.94 8.85
C VAL A 94 -27.03 5.39 9.15
N LYS A 95 -27.69 6.00 10.12
CA LYS A 95 -27.27 7.27 10.72
C LYS A 95 -27.01 7.09 12.22
N VAL A 96 -25.85 7.53 12.70
CA VAL A 96 -25.45 7.48 14.11
C VAL A 96 -25.39 8.89 14.69
N SER A 97 -26.27 9.17 15.65
CA SER A 97 -26.47 10.49 16.25
C SER A 97 -26.39 10.46 17.77
N GLY A 98 -26.22 11.65 18.36
CA GLY A 98 -26.13 11.85 19.81
C GLY A 98 -24.73 12.17 20.30
N ASN A 99 -24.40 11.75 21.51
CA ASN A 99 -23.18 12.19 22.21
C ASN A 99 -22.56 11.12 23.11
N LYS A 100 -22.99 9.86 22.98
CA LYS A 100 -22.43 8.73 23.73
C LYS A 100 -21.71 7.79 22.79
N ASN A 101 -20.75 7.07 23.35
CA ASN A 101 -20.04 6.05 22.61
C ASN A 101 -21.01 4.95 22.21
N VAL A 102 -20.77 4.35 21.05
CA VAL A 102 -21.55 3.22 20.56
C VAL A 102 -20.65 2.14 19.96
N VAL A 103 -20.96 0.89 20.31
CA VAL A 103 -20.42 -0.30 19.66
C VAL A 103 -21.51 -0.89 18.76
N ILE A 104 -21.23 -1.00 17.48
CA ILE A 104 -22.12 -1.57 16.45
C ILE A 104 -21.58 -2.94 16.08
N ASN A 105 -22.30 -3.99 16.46
CA ASN A 105 -21.99 -5.36 16.07
C ASN A 105 -22.74 -5.70 14.78
N ALA A 106 -22.04 -5.57 13.65
CA ALA A 106 -22.57 -5.70 12.30
C ALA A 106 -22.04 -6.94 11.58
N THR A 107 -21.50 -7.92 12.31
CA THR A 107 -21.01 -9.18 11.71
C THR A 107 -22.11 -9.83 10.88
N ASP A 108 -21.74 -10.27 9.67
CA ASP A 108 -22.62 -10.86 8.65
C ASP A 108 -23.73 -9.94 8.08
N SER A 109 -23.81 -8.68 8.50
CA SER A 109 -24.75 -7.69 7.95
C SER A 109 -24.16 -6.92 6.77
N THR A 110 -24.97 -6.69 5.74
CA THR A 110 -24.70 -5.73 4.66
C THR A 110 -25.55 -4.48 4.81
N ILE A 111 -24.90 -3.32 4.83
CA ILE A 111 -25.52 -2.00 4.94
C ILE A 111 -25.37 -1.30 3.60
N THR A 112 -26.47 -1.04 2.91
CA THR A 112 -26.49 -0.51 1.55
C THR A 112 -27.22 0.83 1.47
N ALA A 113 -26.58 1.81 0.84
CA ALA A 113 -27.23 3.02 0.32
C ALA A 113 -27.06 3.11 -1.19
N GLN A 114 -28.15 3.14 -1.94
CA GLN A 114 -28.08 3.09 -3.41
C GLN A 114 -29.20 3.86 -4.13
N GLY A 115 -29.07 3.91 -5.45
CA GLY A 115 -30.04 4.50 -6.37
C GLY A 115 -29.51 5.77 -7.02
N GLU A 116 -30.02 6.09 -8.21
CA GLU A 116 -29.45 7.14 -9.05
C GLU A 116 -29.92 8.54 -8.67
N GLY A 117 -28.98 9.42 -8.34
CA GLY A 117 -29.26 10.82 -8.04
C GLY A 117 -28.01 11.68 -7.97
N THR A 118 -28.19 13.01 -8.06
CA THR A 118 -27.06 13.94 -8.03
C THR A 118 -26.39 13.99 -6.66
N TYR A 119 -27.16 13.90 -5.57
CA TYR A 119 -26.64 13.94 -4.20
C TYR A 119 -26.03 12.60 -3.78
N VAL A 120 -25.18 12.62 -2.76
CA VAL A 120 -24.44 11.44 -2.29
C VAL A 120 -25.35 10.35 -1.72
N ARG A 121 -24.98 9.09 -1.95
CA ARG A 121 -25.52 7.91 -1.26
C ARG A 121 -24.50 7.46 -0.23
N THR A 122 -24.88 7.39 1.05
CA THR A 122 -23.94 7.10 2.13
C THR A 122 -24.38 5.87 2.91
N ALA A 123 -23.54 4.82 2.97
CA ALA A 123 -23.92 3.60 3.68
C ALA A 123 -24.06 3.88 5.20
N MET A 124 -23.17 4.68 5.79
CA MET A 124 -23.28 5.14 7.16
C MET A 124 -22.85 6.60 7.34
N VAL A 125 -23.70 7.40 8.00
CA VAL A 125 -23.39 8.78 8.42
C VAL A 125 -23.21 8.82 9.93
N ILE A 126 -22.17 9.48 10.42
CA ILE A 126 -21.89 9.65 11.85
C ILE A 126 -21.82 11.15 12.14
N ASP A 127 -22.86 11.69 12.78
CA ASP A 127 -22.85 13.05 13.34
C ASP A 127 -22.80 13.05 14.88
N SER A 128 -22.86 11.86 15.50
CA SER A 128 -22.63 11.67 16.93
C SER A 128 -21.27 12.21 17.36
N THR A 129 -21.17 12.84 18.52
CA THR A 129 -19.88 13.28 19.08
C THR A 129 -19.17 12.20 19.91
N GLY A 130 -19.81 11.05 20.14
CA GLY A 130 -19.22 9.92 20.84
C GLY A 130 -18.36 9.03 19.94
N ASP A 131 -17.60 8.13 20.57
CA ASP A 131 -16.78 7.13 19.88
C ASP A 131 -17.69 6.10 19.16
N VAL A 132 -17.29 5.67 17.97
CA VAL A 132 -18.00 4.64 17.20
C VAL A 132 -17.07 3.48 16.93
N VAL A 133 -17.40 2.30 17.45
CA VAL A 133 -16.71 1.05 17.16
C VAL A 133 -17.62 0.17 16.32
N VAL A 134 -17.14 -0.32 15.19
CA VAL A 134 -17.86 -1.23 14.30
C VAL A 134 -17.14 -2.57 14.27
N ASN A 135 -17.85 -3.64 14.60
CA ASN A 135 -17.35 -5.01 14.53
C ASN A 135 -18.03 -5.76 13.38
N GLY A 136 -17.26 -6.09 12.35
CA GLY A 136 -17.75 -6.69 11.10
C GLY A 136 -18.43 -5.67 10.18
N GLY A 137 -19.42 -6.14 9.43
CA GLY A 137 -20.24 -5.30 8.54
C GLY A 137 -19.65 -5.12 7.15
N ASN A 138 -20.52 -5.14 6.15
CA ASN A 138 -20.21 -4.80 4.77
C ASN A 138 -20.98 -3.53 4.35
N PHE A 139 -20.28 -2.40 4.25
CA PHE A 139 -20.86 -1.09 3.93
C PHE A 139 -20.75 -0.83 2.43
N VAL A 140 -21.88 -0.79 1.75
CA VAL A 140 -22.00 -0.69 0.30
C VAL A 140 -22.70 0.62 -0.08
N ALA A 141 -22.07 1.40 -0.94
CA ALA A 141 -22.69 2.61 -1.49
C ALA A 141 -22.62 2.60 -3.01
N LYS A 142 -23.74 2.88 -3.69
CA LYS A 142 -23.81 2.87 -5.16
C LYS A 142 -24.61 4.05 -5.72
N ASN A 143 -24.01 4.79 -6.65
CA ASN A 143 -24.67 5.89 -7.34
C ASN A 143 -23.97 6.17 -8.68
N GLU A 144 -24.45 5.62 -9.79
CA GLU A 144 -23.80 5.78 -11.10
C GLU A 144 -23.86 7.23 -11.62
N LYS A 145 -24.79 8.04 -11.11
CA LYS A 145 -25.01 9.44 -11.49
C LYS A 145 -24.16 10.42 -10.67
N GLY A 146 -24.17 10.29 -9.34
CA GLY A 146 -23.50 11.18 -8.39
C GLY A 146 -22.37 10.51 -7.61
N SER A 147 -22.10 10.99 -6.40
CA SER A 147 -21.12 10.37 -5.51
C SER A 147 -21.72 9.24 -4.68
N ALA A 148 -20.89 8.29 -4.26
CA ALA A 148 -21.22 7.25 -3.30
C ALA A 148 -20.15 7.19 -2.20
N THR A 149 -20.60 7.16 -0.95
CA THR A 149 -19.75 7.17 0.24
C THR A 149 -20.00 5.97 1.13
N GLY A 150 -18.96 5.28 1.57
CA GLY A 150 -19.09 4.21 2.57
C GLY A 150 -19.50 4.78 3.92
N ILE A 151 -18.58 5.47 4.59
CA ILE A 151 -18.77 6.07 5.91
C ILE A 151 -18.44 7.57 5.85
N SER A 152 -19.33 8.41 6.37
CA SER A 152 -19.15 9.87 6.49
C SER A 152 -19.02 10.28 7.96
N LEU A 153 -17.97 11.03 8.30
CA LEU A 153 -17.70 11.57 9.64
C LEU A 153 -18.02 13.07 9.68
N GLU A 154 -19.16 13.40 10.28
CA GLU A 154 -19.79 14.72 10.22
C GLU A 154 -19.89 15.41 11.59
N ALA A 155 -19.40 14.79 12.67
CA ALA A 155 -19.38 15.44 13.97
C ALA A 155 -18.48 16.69 13.94
N THR A 156 -18.98 17.79 14.49
CA THR A 156 -18.31 19.10 14.41
C THR A 156 -16.95 19.12 15.10
N THR A 157 -16.77 18.32 16.15
CA THR A 157 -15.54 18.22 16.94
C THR A 157 -14.61 17.09 16.48
N GLY A 158 -15.01 16.31 15.48
CA GLY A 158 -14.35 15.08 15.07
C GLY A 158 -14.80 13.84 15.86
N ASN A 159 -14.40 12.67 15.38
CA ASN A 159 -14.84 11.35 15.84
C ASN A 159 -13.68 10.39 16.07
N ASN A 160 -13.84 9.48 17.03
CA ASN A 160 -13.06 8.26 17.09
C ASN A 160 -13.85 7.14 16.41
N LEU A 161 -13.42 6.73 15.21
CA LEU A 161 -13.98 5.61 14.47
C LEU A 161 -13.02 4.43 14.50
N THR A 162 -13.47 3.28 14.99
CA THR A 162 -12.72 2.02 14.90
C THR A 162 -13.51 1.00 14.11
N LEU A 163 -12.89 0.44 13.07
CA LEU A 163 -13.42 -0.60 12.19
C LEU A 163 -12.64 -1.88 12.44
N ASN A 164 -13.31 -2.93 12.90
CA ASN A 164 -12.71 -4.24 13.19
C ASN A 164 -13.33 -5.29 12.28
N GLY A 165 -12.59 -5.84 11.32
CA GLY A 165 -13.15 -6.84 10.40
C GLY A 165 -14.19 -6.27 9.43
N THR A 166 -14.18 -4.95 9.18
CA THR A 166 -15.20 -4.27 8.39
C THR A 166 -14.83 -4.21 6.92
N THR A 167 -15.82 -4.38 6.04
CA THR A 167 -15.66 -4.21 4.59
C THR A 167 -16.36 -2.95 4.10
N ILE A 168 -15.73 -2.18 3.22
CA ILE A 168 -16.34 -1.01 2.56
C ILE A 168 -16.22 -1.13 1.03
N ASN A 169 -17.31 -0.84 0.33
CA ASN A 169 -17.39 -0.85 -1.12
C ASN A 169 -18.25 0.32 -1.64
N ALA A 170 -17.61 1.46 -1.88
CA ALA A 170 -18.25 2.66 -2.41
C ALA A 170 -18.00 2.78 -3.92
N GLN A 171 -19.07 2.90 -4.71
CA GLN A 171 -19.05 2.96 -6.17
C GLN A 171 -19.98 4.06 -6.68
N GLY A 172 -19.46 5.27 -6.81
CA GLY A 172 -20.16 6.36 -7.46
C GLY A 172 -19.76 6.54 -8.93
N ASN A 173 -20.12 7.69 -9.49
CA ASN A 173 -19.82 8.03 -10.86
C ASN A 173 -18.30 8.19 -11.08
N LYS A 174 -17.73 7.28 -11.90
CA LYS A 174 -16.30 7.26 -12.24
C LYS A 174 -15.83 8.47 -13.04
N SER A 175 -16.75 9.29 -13.56
CA SER A 175 -16.41 10.55 -14.23
C SER A 175 -15.94 11.63 -13.23
N TYR A 176 -16.19 11.43 -11.93
CA TYR A 176 -15.73 12.31 -10.85
C TYR A 176 -14.55 11.66 -10.13
N SER A 177 -13.47 12.42 -9.93
CA SER A 177 -12.31 11.95 -9.17
C SER A 177 -12.66 11.59 -7.73
N ASN A 178 -13.61 12.30 -7.14
CA ASN A 178 -14.20 12.10 -5.81
C ASN A 178 -15.58 11.41 -5.88
N GLY A 179 -15.86 10.67 -6.96
CA GLY A 179 -17.15 9.99 -7.11
C GLY A 179 -17.32 8.82 -6.14
N SER A 180 -16.22 8.18 -5.73
CA SER A 180 -16.25 6.99 -4.86
C SER A 180 -15.35 7.20 -3.64
N THR A 181 -15.96 7.30 -2.46
CA THR A 181 -15.23 7.56 -1.22
C THR A 181 -15.59 6.51 -0.17
N ALA A 182 -14.65 5.67 0.24
CA ALA A 182 -14.88 4.69 1.29
C ALA A 182 -15.08 5.37 2.65
N ILE A 183 -14.21 6.33 3.00
CA ILE A 183 -14.30 7.09 4.25
C ILE A 183 -14.15 8.58 3.93
N PHE A 184 -15.15 9.37 4.30
CA PHE A 184 -15.21 10.80 4.08
C PHE A 184 -15.16 11.54 5.42
N ALA A 185 -14.09 12.27 5.67
CA ALA A 185 -13.89 13.07 6.87
C ALA A 185 -13.61 14.52 6.44
N GLN A 186 -14.68 15.30 6.29
CA GLN A 186 -14.57 16.71 5.93
C GLN A 186 -15.02 17.61 7.09
N LYS A 187 -14.29 18.70 7.30
CA LYS A 187 -14.67 19.78 8.22
C LYS A 187 -14.93 21.06 7.43
N GLY A 188 -16.13 21.62 7.61
CA GLY A 188 -16.62 22.76 6.84
C GLY A 188 -17.09 22.37 5.43
N ASN A 189 -17.57 23.34 4.66
CA ASN A 189 -17.94 23.17 3.26
C ASN A 189 -17.93 24.53 2.55
N LEU A 190 -18.21 24.53 1.24
CA LEU A 190 -18.19 25.74 0.42
C LEU A 190 -19.20 26.81 0.86
N LEU A 191 -20.32 26.43 1.49
CA LEU A 191 -21.33 27.38 1.96
C LEU A 191 -20.93 27.96 3.32
N GLN A 192 -20.35 27.14 4.19
CA GLN A 192 -19.99 27.47 5.56
C GLN A 192 -18.61 26.90 5.87
N GLY A 193 -17.61 27.77 5.83
CA GLY A 193 -16.25 27.43 6.21
C GLY A 193 -16.14 26.96 7.67
N PHE A 194 -15.23 26.05 7.94
CA PHE A 194 -14.96 25.52 9.28
C PHE A 194 -14.20 26.51 10.15
N ASP A 195 -14.72 26.78 11.35
CA ASP A 195 -14.10 27.66 12.34
C ASP A 195 -13.84 26.88 13.63
N GLY A 196 -12.57 26.54 13.86
CA GLY A 196 -12.13 25.76 15.02
C GLY A 196 -11.14 24.66 14.65
N ASP A 197 -10.96 23.75 15.59
CA ASP A 197 -10.14 22.55 15.45
C ASP A 197 -10.97 21.29 15.65
N ALA A 198 -10.67 20.24 14.87
CA ALA A 198 -11.28 18.93 15.03
C ALA A 198 -10.25 17.83 14.76
N THR A 199 -10.38 16.73 15.49
CA THR A 199 -9.54 15.54 15.30
C THR A 199 -10.41 14.32 15.03
N ASP A 200 -10.19 13.67 13.89
CA ASP A 200 -10.77 12.36 13.59
C ASP A 200 -9.71 11.27 13.80
N ASN A 201 -9.93 10.34 14.73
CA ASN A 201 -9.09 9.16 14.90
C ASN A 201 -9.76 7.98 14.21
N ILE A 202 -9.19 7.52 13.10
CA ILE A 202 -9.78 6.49 12.25
C ILE A 202 -8.88 5.27 12.28
N THR A 203 -9.40 4.14 12.78
CA THR A 203 -8.66 2.88 12.81
C THR A 203 -9.34 1.84 11.93
N LEU A 204 -8.57 1.25 11.02
CA LEU A 204 -8.91 0.04 10.28
C LEU A 204 -8.06 -1.10 10.85
N ALA A 205 -8.70 -2.07 11.49
CA ALA A 205 -8.07 -3.28 11.99
C ALA A 205 -8.69 -4.48 11.28
N ASP A 206 -7.88 -5.29 10.61
CA ASP A 206 -8.33 -6.43 9.78
C ASP A 206 -9.49 -6.06 8.84
N SER A 207 -9.47 -4.82 8.32
CA SER A 207 -10.58 -4.25 7.56
C SER A 207 -10.21 -4.10 6.09
N ASN A 208 -11.21 -4.14 5.22
CA ASN A 208 -11.01 -4.18 3.77
C ASN A 208 -11.80 -3.07 3.05
N ILE A 209 -11.11 -2.14 2.42
CA ILE A 209 -11.70 -1.22 1.46
C ILE A 209 -11.56 -1.82 0.06
N ILE A 210 -12.66 -2.36 -0.47
CA ILE A 210 -12.71 -2.95 -1.81
C ILE A 210 -12.65 -1.86 -2.88
N ASN A 211 -13.41 -0.78 -2.69
CA ASN A 211 -13.50 0.34 -3.61
C ASN A 211 -13.88 1.63 -2.88
N GLY A 212 -13.35 2.75 -3.35
CA GLY A 212 -13.53 4.08 -2.79
C GLY A 212 -12.26 4.59 -2.10
N GLY A 213 -11.95 5.87 -2.29
CA GLY A 213 -10.81 6.53 -1.64
C GLY A 213 -11.05 6.86 -0.16
N ILE A 214 -10.06 7.43 0.51
CA ILE A 214 -10.23 8.06 1.82
C ILE A 214 -10.01 9.56 1.62
N GLU A 215 -10.95 10.39 2.06
CA GLU A 215 -10.85 11.84 1.92
C GLU A 215 -10.82 12.49 3.31
N THR A 216 -9.76 13.26 3.58
CA THR A 216 -9.56 14.02 4.82
C THR A 216 -9.40 15.49 4.44
N ILE A 217 -10.44 16.30 4.67
CA ILE A 217 -10.53 17.64 4.06
C ILE A 217 -10.91 18.68 5.10
N VAL A 218 -10.28 19.86 5.05
CA VAL A 218 -10.77 21.06 5.72
C VAL A 218 -11.06 22.16 4.71
N THR A 219 -12.30 22.65 4.72
CA THR A 219 -12.72 23.83 3.95
C THR A 219 -13.00 24.95 4.93
N ALA A 220 -12.02 25.82 5.17
CA ALA A 220 -12.11 26.89 6.17
C ALA A 220 -12.81 28.14 5.62
N GLY A 221 -12.88 28.34 4.30
CA GLY A 221 -13.40 29.58 3.72
C GLY A 221 -12.66 30.79 4.30
N ASN A 222 -13.38 31.75 4.89
CA ASN A 222 -12.79 32.93 5.55
C ASN A 222 -12.57 32.75 7.07
N LYS A 223 -12.58 31.51 7.57
CA LYS A 223 -12.42 31.13 8.99
C LYS A 223 -11.05 30.52 9.24
N THR A 224 -10.77 30.19 10.50
CA THR A 224 -9.57 29.42 10.87
C THR A 224 -9.98 27.98 11.09
N GLY A 225 -9.66 27.10 10.15
CA GLY A 225 -9.99 25.69 10.21
C GLY A 225 -8.75 24.82 10.40
N ILE A 226 -8.74 24.00 11.44
CA ILE A 226 -7.69 23.01 11.69
C ILE A 226 -8.33 21.63 11.75
N HIS A 227 -7.89 20.74 10.89
CA HIS A 227 -8.33 19.36 10.89
C HIS A 227 -7.13 18.45 11.04
N THR A 228 -7.20 17.50 11.96
CA THR A 228 -6.19 16.47 12.13
C THR A 228 -6.87 15.12 12.00
N VAL A 229 -6.33 14.26 11.14
CA VAL A 229 -6.78 12.88 11.01
C VAL A 229 -5.62 11.96 11.37
N ASN A 230 -5.83 11.14 12.39
CA ASN A 230 -4.94 10.03 12.71
C ASN A 230 -5.53 8.77 12.08
N LEU A 231 -5.02 8.40 10.91
CA LEU A 231 -5.47 7.24 10.15
C LEU A 231 -4.53 6.06 10.41
N ASN A 232 -5.02 5.07 11.15
CA ASN A 232 -4.29 3.87 11.50
C ASN A 232 -4.83 2.67 10.73
N ILE A 233 -4.01 2.08 9.86
CA ILE A 233 -4.36 0.91 9.04
C ILE A 233 -3.49 -0.25 9.49
N LYS A 234 -4.09 -1.24 10.13
CA LYS A 234 -3.34 -2.28 10.84
C LYS A 234 -3.96 -3.67 10.77
N ASP A 235 -3.22 -4.63 11.32
CA ASP A 235 -3.70 -5.97 11.65
C ASP A 235 -4.26 -6.72 10.41
N GLY A 236 -3.58 -6.66 9.27
CA GLY A 236 -4.00 -7.36 8.05
C GLY A 236 -4.96 -6.58 7.14
N SER A 237 -5.16 -5.29 7.40
CA SER A 237 -6.07 -4.46 6.61
C SER A 237 -5.63 -4.32 5.15
N VAL A 238 -6.60 -4.16 4.25
CA VAL A 238 -6.40 -4.04 2.80
C VAL A 238 -7.13 -2.81 2.26
N ILE A 239 -6.45 -2.04 1.40
CA ILE A 239 -7.10 -0.98 0.60
C ILE A 239 -6.86 -1.27 -0.88
N GLY A 240 -7.93 -1.42 -1.64
CA GLY A 240 -7.91 -1.62 -3.09
C GLY A 240 -7.26 -2.94 -3.52
N ALA A 241 -6.84 -2.97 -4.78
CA ALA A 241 -6.12 -4.10 -5.38
C ALA A 241 -5.13 -3.60 -6.45
N ALA A 242 -4.22 -4.45 -6.92
CA ALA A 242 -3.25 -4.09 -7.97
C ALA A 242 -3.89 -3.53 -9.24
N ASN A 243 -5.09 -4.01 -9.61
CA ASN A 243 -5.89 -3.52 -10.74
C ASN A 243 -7.00 -2.53 -10.34
N ASN A 244 -7.08 -2.17 -9.06
CA ASN A 244 -8.07 -1.26 -8.50
C ASN A 244 -7.45 -0.36 -7.42
N LYS A 245 -6.49 0.46 -7.84
CA LYS A 245 -5.79 1.38 -6.94
C LYS A 245 -6.73 2.52 -6.53
N GLN A 246 -6.75 2.87 -5.25
CA GLN A 246 -7.56 3.94 -4.68
C GLN A 246 -6.74 5.24 -4.52
N THR A 247 -7.32 6.23 -3.83
CA THR A 247 -6.64 7.46 -3.45
C THR A 247 -6.93 7.78 -1.99
N ILE A 248 -5.89 8.06 -1.21
CA ILE A 248 -5.96 8.74 0.08
C ILE A 248 -5.68 10.21 -0.21
N TYR A 249 -6.66 11.06 0.05
CA TYR A 249 -6.68 12.45 -0.35
C TYR A 249 -6.78 13.35 0.89
N ALA A 250 -5.70 14.09 1.15
CA ALA A 250 -5.65 15.12 2.17
C ALA A 250 -5.74 16.50 1.50
N SER A 251 -6.61 17.37 2.02
CA SER A 251 -6.74 18.72 1.47
C SER A 251 -7.09 19.80 2.49
N ALA A 252 -6.52 20.99 2.30
CA ALA A 252 -6.82 22.20 3.03
C ALA A 252 -7.14 23.35 2.07
N SER A 253 -8.28 24.03 2.27
CA SER A 253 -8.64 25.21 1.48
C SER A 253 -9.15 26.37 2.33
N ALA A 254 -8.72 27.59 1.99
CA ALA A 254 -9.13 28.84 2.64
C ALA A 254 -9.06 30.03 1.67
N GLN A 255 -9.76 31.11 2.02
CA GLN A 255 -9.80 32.34 1.23
C GLN A 255 -9.74 33.62 2.09
N GLY A 256 -9.04 34.63 1.58
CA GLY A 256 -8.96 35.96 2.19
C GLY A 256 -8.35 35.94 3.59
N ALA A 257 -9.14 36.33 4.60
CA ALA A 257 -8.69 36.35 6.00
C ALA A 257 -8.66 34.96 6.66
N GLY A 258 -9.11 33.92 5.97
CA GLY A 258 -9.12 32.56 6.48
C GLY A 258 -7.73 31.92 6.54
N SER A 259 -7.67 30.78 7.24
CA SER A 259 -6.51 29.90 7.30
C SER A 259 -6.97 28.46 7.42
N ALA A 260 -6.28 27.54 6.73
CA ALA A 260 -6.58 26.12 6.78
C ALA A 260 -5.34 25.28 7.06
N THR A 261 -5.47 24.32 7.97
CA THR A 261 -4.44 23.31 8.23
C THR A 261 -5.07 21.94 8.22
N GLN A 262 -4.65 21.08 7.29
CA GLN A 262 -4.94 19.66 7.29
C GLN A 262 -3.69 18.91 7.74
N ASN A 263 -3.83 18.03 8.74
CA ASN A 263 -2.79 17.10 9.16
C ASN A 263 -3.30 15.68 8.97
N LEU A 264 -2.68 14.90 8.09
CA LEU A 264 -2.92 13.47 7.98
C LEU A 264 -1.72 12.71 8.54
N ASN A 265 -1.91 12.11 9.71
CA ASN A 265 -0.97 11.15 10.29
C ASN A 265 -1.40 9.74 9.89
N LEU A 266 -0.76 9.21 8.85
CA LEU A 266 -1.07 7.91 8.26
C LEU A 266 -0.09 6.85 8.77
N SER A 267 -0.57 6.01 9.70
CA SER A 267 0.17 4.85 10.19
C SER A 267 -0.33 3.59 9.50
N VAL A 268 0.59 2.80 8.96
CA VAL A 268 0.31 1.53 8.28
C VAL A 268 1.17 0.44 8.90
N ALA A 269 0.54 -0.63 9.42
CA ALA A 269 1.22 -1.73 10.07
C ALA A 269 0.67 -3.08 9.61
N ASP A 270 1.53 -4.03 9.23
CA ASP A 270 1.11 -5.40 8.88
C ASP A 270 -0.06 -5.45 7.87
N SER A 271 -0.05 -4.54 6.89
CA SER A 271 -1.20 -4.26 6.00
C SER A 271 -0.78 -4.10 4.53
N THR A 272 -1.76 -4.10 3.62
CA THR A 272 -1.54 -3.99 2.16
C THR A 272 -2.35 -2.83 1.57
N ILE A 273 -1.68 -1.85 0.99
CA ILE A 273 -2.29 -0.62 0.46
C ILE A 273 -2.04 -0.50 -1.03
N TYR A 274 -3.10 -0.53 -1.83
CA TYR A 274 -3.08 -0.13 -3.24
C TYR A 274 -3.75 1.24 -3.36
N SER A 275 -3.00 2.30 -3.08
CA SER A 275 -3.54 3.66 -3.08
C SER A 275 -2.49 4.71 -3.42
N ASP A 276 -2.87 5.69 -4.24
CA ASP A 276 -2.16 6.96 -4.28
C ASP A 276 -2.37 7.74 -2.97
N VAL A 277 -1.44 8.64 -2.65
CA VAL A 277 -1.53 9.59 -1.54
C VAL A 277 -1.33 10.99 -2.09
N LEU A 278 -2.29 11.88 -1.89
CA LEU A 278 -2.25 13.24 -2.42
C LEU A 278 -2.43 14.25 -1.28
N ALA A 279 -1.46 15.15 -1.14
CA ALA A 279 -1.51 16.33 -0.28
C ALA A 279 -1.80 17.56 -1.15
N LEU A 280 -2.99 18.14 -1.01
CA LEU A 280 -3.42 19.27 -1.84
C LEU A 280 -3.76 20.49 -0.97
N SER A 281 -3.06 21.60 -1.20
CA SER A 281 -3.31 22.87 -0.51
C SER A 281 -3.80 23.94 -1.49
N GLU A 282 -4.95 24.55 -1.19
CA GLU A 282 -5.63 25.54 -2.02
C GLU A 282 -5.83 26.87 -1.29
N SER A 283 -5.12 27.90 -1.75
CA SER A 283 -5.13 29.25 -1.21
C SER A 283 -5.76 30.23 -2.20
N GLU A 284 -6.81 30.91 -1.77
CA GLU A 284 -7.37 32.07 -2.48
C GLU A 284 -7.12 33.37 -1.72
N ASN A 285 -6.85 34.46 -2.45
CA ASN A 285 -6.58 35.79 -1.88
C ASN A 285 -5.53 35.78 -0.75
N SER A 286 -4.46 35.00 -0.93
CA SER A 286 -3.32 34.87 -0.01
C SER A 286 -3.68 34.37 1.40
N ALA A 287 -4.75 33.57 1.53
CA ALA A 287 -5.03 32.83 2.77
C ALA A 287 -3.96 31.77 3.02
N SER A 288 -3.49 31.63 4.27
CA SER A 288 -2.51 30.61 4.61
C SER A 288 -3.15 29.23 4.56
N THR A 289 -2.63 28.32 3.74
CA THR A 289 -3.09 26.94 3.71
C THR A 289 -1.92 25.98 3.79
N THR A 290 -2.07 24.94 4.60
CA THR A 290 -1.05 23.90 4.77
C THR A 290 -1.71 22.53 4.81
N THR A 291 -1.19 21.59 4.01
CA THR A 291 -1.58 20.19 4.08
C THR A 291 -0.35 19.34 4.40
N ASN A 292 -0.25 18.90 5.65
CA ASN A 292 0.84 18.07 6.15
C ASN A 292 0.44 16.60 6.11
N VAL A 293 1.23 15.75 5.46
CA VAL A 293 1.00 14.31 5.42
C VAL A 293 2.23 13.58 5.96
N ASN A 294 2.10 12.98 7.14
CA ASN A 294 3.14 12.16 7.76
C ASN A 294 2.76 10.68 7.65
N MET A 295 3.59 9.90 6.96
CA MET A 295 3.35 8.48 6.70
C MET A 295 4.39 7.61 7.40
N ASN A 296 3.93 6.69 8.25
CA ASN A 296 4.76 5.62 8.82
C ASN A 296 4.26 4.27 8.35
N VAL A 297 5.09 3.54 7.59
CA VAL A 297 4.74 2.24 6.99
C VAL A 297 5.67 1.17 7.56
N ALA A 298 5.13 0.27 8.38
CA ALA A 298 5.86 -0.81 9.03
C ALA A 298 5.33 -2.19 8.60
N ARG A 299 6.20 -3.14 8.26
CA ARG A 299 5.85 -4.52 7.86
C ARG A 299 4.73 -4.60 6.82
N SER A 300 4.68 -3.63 5.91
CA SER A 300 3.53 -3.43 5.02
C SER A 300 3.95 -3.32 3.56
N TYR A 301 3.00 -3.61 2.67
CA TYR A 301 3.15 -3.40 1.24
C TYR A 301 2.31 -2.19 0.81
N TRP A 302 2.95 -1.21 0.18
CA TRP A 302 2.27 -0.07 -0.43
C TRP A 302 2.58 -0.01 -1.93
N GLU A 303 1.57 -0.10 -2.76
CA GLU A 303 1.64 0.15 -4.20
C GLU A 303 0.80 1.37 -4.58
N GLY A 304 1.48 2.45 -4.93
CA GLY A 304 0.86 3.73 -5.26
C GLY A 304 1.85 4.87 -5.20
N ASN A 305 1.43 6.02 -5.69
CA ASN A 305 2.26 7.21 -5.86
C ASN A 305 1.91 8.26 -4.82
N ALA A 306 2.88 9.09 -4.47
CA ALA A 306 2.66 10.22 -3.58
C ALA A 306 2.80 11.55 -4.33
N TYR A 307 1.93 12.51 -4.03
CA TYR A 307 1.91 13.79 -4.71
C TYR A 307 1.68 14.95 -3.75
N THR A 308 2.39 16.06 -3.99
CA THR A 308 2.09 17.37 -3.42
C THR A 308 1.55 18.31 -4.50
N PHE A 309 0.52 19.08 -4.17
CA PHE A 309 -0.04 20.09 -5.07
C PHE A 309 -0.39 21.37 -4.32
N ASN A 310 0.17 22.49 -4.77
CA ASN A 310 -0.07 23.81 -4.21
C ASN A 310 -0.76 24.69 -5.25
N SER A 311 -1.91 25.25 -4.89
CA SER A 311 -2.63 26.24 -5.69
C SER A 311 -2.73 27.54 -4.91
N GLY A 312 -2.13 28.62 -5.42
CA GLY A 312 -2.08 29.92 -4.74
C GLY A 312 -0.72 30.21 -4.09
N ASP A 313 -0.48 31.49 -3.80
CA ASP A 313 0.82 32.01 -3.34
C ASP A 313 1.16 31.66 -1.89
N LYS A 314 0.15 31.28 -1.09
CA LYS A 314 0.27 30.90 0.32
C LYS A 314 -0.17 29.46 0.60
N ALA A 315 -0.22 28.64 -0.44
CA ALA A 315 -0.44 27.20 -0.32
C ALA A 315 0.88 26.46 -0.12
N GLY A 316 0.96 25.64 0.92
CA GLY A 316 2.06 24.72 1.18
C GLY A 316 1.53 23.30 1.41
N SER A 317 2.24 22.31 0.90
CA SER A 317 1.92 20.90 1.16
C SER A 317 3.21 20.13 1.31
N ASP A 318 3.19 19.13 2.18
CA ASP A 318 4.35 18.35 2.55
C ASP A 318 4.01 16.86 2.70
N LEU A 319 4.97 16.03 2.33
CA LEU A 319 4.94 14.57 2.47
C LEU A 319 6.19 14.10 3.21
N ASP A 320 6.03 13.57 4.42
CA ASP A 320 7.10 12.88 5.15
C ASP A 320 6.82 11.37 5.16
N ILE A 321 7.57 10.60 4.36
CA ILE A 321 7.35 9.18 4.13
C ILE A 321 8.44 8.37 4.82
N ASN A 322 8.06 7.58 5.81
CA ASN A 322 8.94 6.69 6.56
C ASN A 322 8.56 5.22 6.35
N LEU A 323 9.47 4.44 5.76
CA LEU A 323 9.35 2.99 5.64
C LEU A 323 10.26 2.31 6.68
N SER A 324 9.71 1.40 7.46
CA SER A 324 10.43 0.64 8.48
C SER A 324 10.02 -0.84 8.50
N ASP A 325 10.74 -1.63 9.27
CA ASP A 325 10.47 -3.06 9.52
C ASP A 325 10.16 -3.89 8.26
N SER A 326 11.05 -3.83 7.27
CA SER A 326 10.94 -4.59 6.02
C SER A 326 9.71 -4.25 5.17
N SER A 327 9.21 -3.01 5.26
CA SER A 327 8.17 -2.49 4.39
C SER A 327 8.63 -2.36 2.94
N VAL A 328 7.69 -2.51 2.01
CA VAL A 328 7.94 -2.35 0.58
C VAL A 328 6.99 -1.31 0.02
N TRP A 329 7.56 -0.27 -0.58
CA TRP A 329 6.84 0.69 -1.39
C TRP A 329 7.16 0.50 -2.86
N LYS A 330 6.15 0.38 -3.70
CA LYS A 330 6.25 0.37 -5.16
C LYS A 330 5.49 1.57 -5.73
N GLY A 331 6.22 2.59 -6.18
CA GLY A 331 5.60 3.84 -6.58
C GLY A 331 6.61 4.94 -6.92
N LYS A 332 6.08 6.13 -7.19
CA LYS A 332 6.88 7.36 -7.35
C LYS A 332 6.37 8.47 -6.44
N VAL A 333 7.18 9.50 -6.24
CA VAL A 333 6.78 10.73 -5.54
C VAL A 333 7.17 11.96 -6.33
N SER A 334 6.24 12.91 -6.50
CA SER A 334 6.49 14.15 -7.24
C SER A 334 5.50 15.24 -6.88
N GLY A 335 5.90 16.50 -6.96
CA GLY A 335 5.00 17.62 -6.75
C GLY A 335 5.78 18.92 -6.54
N ALA A 336 5.06 20.00 -6.29
CA ALA A 336 5.64 21.33 -6.06
C ALA A 336 5.80 21.67 -4.57
N GLY A 337 5.24 20.85 -3.68
CA GLY A 337 5.44 20.93 -2.24
C GLY A 337 6.62 20.08 -1.77
N ASP A 338 6.90 20.13 -0.48
CA ASP A 338 8.07 19.49 0.12
C ASP A 338 7.85 17.97 0.25
N ALA A 339 8.89 17.18 0.03
CA ALA A 339 8.82 15.73 0.19
C ALA A 339 10.11 15.16 0.80
N SER A 340 9.97 14.36 1.85
CA SER A 340 11.05 13.62 2.50
C SER A 340 10.74 12.13 2.46
N VAL A 341 11.74 11.31 2.15
CA VAL A 341 11.63 9.85 2.15
C VAL A 341 12.74 9.25 3.01
N SER A 342 12.37 8.38 3.94
CA SER A 342 13.30 7.68 4.82
C SER A 342 13.00 6.19 4.85
N LEU A 343 14.03 5.35 4.70
CA LEU A 343 13.92 3.90 4.72
C LEU A 343 14.81 3.28 5.80
N GLN A 344 14.25 2.36 6.60
CA GLN A 344 14.96 1.64 7.65
C GLN A 344 14.64 0.13 7.66
N ASN A 345 15.49 -0.65 8.33
CA ASN A 345 15.21 -2.05 8.72
C ASN A 345 14.87 -2.99 7.55
N GLY A 346 15.64 -2.95 6.47
CA GLY A 346 15.43 -3.82 5.31
C GLY A 346 14.29 -3.37 4.39
N SER A 347 13.80 -2.13 4.53
CA SER A 347 12.74 -1.62 3.69
C SER A 347 13.20 -1.41 2.24
N VAL A 348 12.25 -1.44 1.31
CA VAL A 348 12.52 -1.32 -0.13
C VAL A 348 11.60 -0.27 -0.75
N TRP A 349 12.18 0.67 -1.49
CA TRP A 349 11.44 1.50 -2.43
C TRP A 349 11.75 1.10 -3.86
N ASN A 350 10.76 0.56 -4.56
CA ASN A 350 10.79 0.21 -5.97
C ASN A 350 10.20 1.35 -6.80
N VAL A 351 11.07 2.18 -7.37
CA VAL A 351 10.70 3.40 -8.07
C VAL A 351 10.07 3.07 -9.41
N THR A 352 8.84 3.54 -9.64
CA THR A 352 8.07 3.21 -10.86
C THR A 352 8.05 4.32 -11.91
N GLY A 353 8.51 5.52 -11.56
CA GLY A 353 8.56 6.68 -12.44
C GLY A 353 9.41 7.80 -11.83
N SER A 354 9.74 8.82 -12.63
CA SER A 354 10.60 9.92 -12.18
C SER A 354 10.10 10.50 -10.86
N SER A 355 10.99 10.58 -9.88
CA SER A 355 10.67 11.02 -8.53
C SER A 355 11.54 12.20 -8.11
N THR A 356 10.99 13.09 -7.29
CA THR A 356 11.68 14.27 -6.75
C THR A 356 11.36 14.43 -5.27
N VAL A 357 12.39 14.54 -4.41
CA VAL A 357 12.26 14.71 -2.96
C VAL A 357 13.34 15.64 -2.41
N ASP A 358 13.06 16.43 -1.39
CA ASP A 358 14.06 17.31 -0.76
C ASP A 358 15.12 16.51 0.01
N ALA A 359 14.71 15.41 0.64
CA ALA A 359 15.60 14.56 1.40
C ALA A 359 15.30 13.07 1.17
N LEU A 360 16.37 12.30 0.96
CA LEU A 360 16.33 10.84 0.89
C LEU A 360 17.31 10.24 1.89
N ALA A 361 16.79 9.52 2.88
CA ALA A 361 17.57 8.80 3.88
C ALA A 361 17.40 7.27 3.72
N VAL A 362 18.52 6.55 3.66
CA VAL A 362 18.53 5.08 3.45
C VAL A 362 19.39 4.43 4.53
N LYS A 363 18.78 3.68 5.44
CA LYS A 363 19.47 2.95 6.49
C LYS A 363 19.16 1.47 6.43
N ASP A 364 20.17 0.63 6.23
CA ASP A 364 20.00 -0.83 6.13
C ASP A 364 18.88 -1.24 5.15
N SER A 365 18.72 -0.49 4.05
CA SER A 365 17.54 -0.52 3.17
C SER A 365 17.91 -0.35 1.71
N THR A 366 16.94 -0.55 0.82
CA THR A 366 17.17 -0.58 -0.63
C THR A 366 16.30 0.43 -1.37
N VAL A 367 16.91 1.18 -2.30
CA VAL A 367 16.19 1.94 -3.33
C VAL A 367 16.47 1.29 -4.68
N ASN A 368 15.44 0.96 -5.43
CA ASN A 368 15.54 0.37 -6.76
C ASN A 368 15.06 1.36 -7.82
N ILE A 369 16.01 1.88 -8.59
CA ILE A 369 15.81 2.89 -9.65
C ILE A 369 15.96 2.30 -11.06
N THR A 370 15.93 0.97 -11.20
CA THR A 370 16.03 0.29 -12.51
C THR A 370 15.08 0.85 -13.58
N LYS A 371 13.92 1.39 -13.17
CA LYS A 371 12.87 1.86 -14.06
C LYS A 371 12.78 3.38 -14.19
N ALA A 372 13.42 4.15 -13.31
CA ALA A 372 13.25 5.61 -13.28
C ALA A 372 14.29 6.34 -12.42
N THR A 373 14.63 7.56 -12.82
CA THR A 373 15.49 8.49 -12.07
C THR A 373 14.83 9.01 -10.78
N VAL A 374 15.65 9.18 -9.75
CA VAL A 374 15.30 9.89 -8.50
C VAL A 374 16.15 11.16 -8.38
N ASN A 375 15.49 12.30 -8.25
CA ASN A 375 16.12 13.58 -7.94
C ASN A 375 15.97 13.87 -6.45
N THR A 376 17.05 14.29 -5.80
CA THR A 376 16.97 14.71 -4.41
C THR A 376 17.84 15.91 -4.03
N GLY A 377 17.38 16.70 -3.05
CA GLY A 377 18.15 17.76 -2.43
C GLY A 377 19.32 17.20 -1.61
N THR A 378 19.03 16.33 -0.65
CA THR A 378 20.04 15.73 0.24
C THR A 378 19.93 14.22 0.30
N PHE A 379 21.07 13.55 0.41
CA PHE A 379 21.12 12.10 0.52
C PHE A 379 21.99 11.64 1.67
N ALA A 380 21.45 10.76 2.50
CA ALA A 380 22.17 10.13 3.61
C ALA A 380 21.99 8.62 3.55
N SER A 381 23.10 7.89 3.47
CA SER A 381 23.07 6.42 3.42
C SER A 381 23.91 5.81 4.55
N GLN A 382 23.35 4.83 5.25
CA GLN A 382 24.06 4.01 6.23
C GLN A 382 23.79 2.55 5.89
N ASN A 383 24.79 1.83 5.38
CA ASN A 383 24.61 0.47 4.89
C ASN A 383 23.45 0.35 3.86
N GLY A 384 23.26 1.39 3.05
CA GLY A 384 22.21 1.45 2.04
C GLY A 384 22.57 0.64 0.79
N THR A 385 21.54 0.27 0.04
CA THR A 385 21.66 -0.41 -1.26
C THR A 385 20.92 0.37 -2.34
N LEU A 386 21.56 0.56 -3.48
CA LEU A 386 20.96 1.10 -4.70
C LEU A 386 20.95 0.01 -5.77
N ILE A 387 19.79 -0.29 -6.34
CA ILE A 387 19.67 -1.17 -7.50
C ILE A 387 19.42 -0.30 -8.73
N VAL A 388 20.28 -0.44 -9.73
CA VAL A 388 20.20 0.27 -11.01
C VAL A 388 20.10 -0.72 -12.16
N ASP A 389 19.66 -0.23 -13.31
CA ASP A 389 19.86 -0.92 -14.58
C ASP A 389 21.00 -0.21 -15.30
N ALA A 390 22.18 -0.81 -15.31
CA ALA A 390 23.37 -0.23 -15.92
C ALA A 390 23.26 -0.09 -17.46
N SER A 391 22.26 -0.71 -18.09
CA SER A 391 21.95 -0.52 -19.51
C SER A 391 21.03 0.68 -19.78
N SER A 392 20.47 1.29 -18.72
CA SER A 392 19.57 2.44 -18.79
C SER A 392 20.28 3.75 -18.45
N GLU A 393 19.56 4.87 -18.61
CA GLU A 393 19.96 6.21 -18.18
C GLU A 393 19.24 6.63 -16.88
N ASN A 394 18.69 5.68 -16.13
CA ASN A 394 18.05 5.98 -14.85
C ASN A 394 19.11 6.16 -13.76
N THR A 395 19.03 7.29 -13.05
CA THR A 395 20.10 7.80 -12.18
C THR A 395 19.57 8.18 -10.80
N LEU A 396 20.49 8.27 -9.83
CA LEU A 396 20.26 8.95 -8.56
C LEU A 396 20.93 10.33 -8.62
N ASP A 397 20.14 11.39 -8.78
CA ASP A 397 20.64 12.74 -8.96
C ASP A 397 20.49 13.56 -7.68
N ILE A 398 21.60 13.76 -6.97
CA ILE A 398 21.64 14.47 -5.69
C ILE A 398 22.18 15.88 -5.93
N SER A 399 21.30 16.87 -5.89
CA SER A 399 21.65 18.28 -6.18
C SER A 399 22.47 18.95 -5.07
N GLY A 400 22.29 18.51 -3.82
CA GLY A 400 22.99 19.01 -2.64
C GLY A 400 23.94 17.96 -2.04
N LYS A 401 24.00 17.92 -0.71
CA LYS A 401 24.97 17.09 0.02
C LYS A 401 24.59 15.61 0.01
N ALA A 402 25.51 14.76 -0.45
CA ALA A 402 25.45 13.31 -0.32
C ALA A 402 26.42 12.82 0.76
N SER A 403 26.01 11.91 1.64
CA SER A 403 26.87 11.41 2.74
C SER A 403 26.65 9.94 3.08
N GLY A 404 27.67 9.33 3.68
CA GLY A 404 27.63 7.97 4.23
C GLY A 404 28.13 6.89 3.26
N ASP A 405 27.60 5.67 3.34
CA ASP A 405 28.04 4.51 2.55
C ASP A 405 26.91 3.83 1.78
N LEU A 406 27.17 3.45 0.52
CA LEU A 406 26.17 2.89 -0.39
C LEU A 406 26.76 1.73 -1.21
N ARG A 407 26.04 0.62 -1.31
CA ARG A 407 26.36 -0.47 -2.26
C ARG A 407 25.46 -0.38 -3.48
N VAL A 408 26.04 -0.51 -4.67
CA VAL A 408 25.32 -0.43 -5.94
C VAL A 408 25.35 -1.78 -6.64
N TYR A 409 24.17 -2.23 -7.06
CA TYR A 409 24.00 -3.47 -7.82
C TYR A 409 23.28 -3.17 -9.13
N SER A 410 23.67 -3.91 -10.16
CA SER A 410 22.94 -4.01 -11.42
C SER A 410 22.97 -5.46 -11.87
N ALA A 411 21.91 -5.89 -12.56
CA ALA A 411 22.00 -7.11 -13.34
C ALA A 411 23.06 -6.93 -14.45
N GLY A 412 23.69 -8.03 -14.87
CA GLY A 412 24.60 -8.01 -16.01
C GLY A 412 23.86 -7.71 -17.31
N SER A 413 24.49 -6.92 -18.19
CA SER A 413 23.99 -6.63 -19.53
C SER A 413 24.75 -7.45 -20.58
N LEU A 414 24.06 -7.81 -21.67
CA LEU A 414 24.72 -8.38 -22.85
C LEU A 414 25.53 -7.31 -23.60
N ASP A 415 25.13 -6.06 -23.51
CA ASP A 415 25.78 -4.92 -24.13
C ASP A 415 26.86 -4.32 -23.21
N LEU A 416 27.75 -3.54 -23.81
CA LEU A 416 28.70 -2.73 -23.05
C LEU A 416 27.95 -1.66 -22.25
N ILE A 417 28.41 -1.40 -21.03
CA ILE A 417 27.88 -0.32 -20.19
C ILE A 417 28.44 1.02 -20.67
N ASN A 418 27.59 2.05 -20.70
CA ASN A 418 28.01 3.41 -21.01
C ASN A 418 28.79 4.01 -19.83
N GLU A 419 30.11 4.15 -20.00
CA GLU A 419 31.02 4.67 -18.97
C GLU A 419 30.84 6.18 -18.71
N GLN A 420 30.01 6.88 -19.51
CA GLN A 420 29.69 8.30 -19.34
C GLN A 420 28.40 8.55 -18.53
N THR A 421 27.62 7.50 -18.23
CA THR A 421 26.41 7.66 -17.43
C THR A 421 26.78 7.81 -15.95
N ALA A 422 26.50 8.98 -15.39
CA ALA A 422 26.63 9.26 -13.96
C ALA A 422 25.47 8.59 -13.21
N PHE A 423 25.61 7.33 -12.82
CA PHE A 423 24.57 6.59 -12.10
C PHE A 423 24.24 7.20 -10.74
N ILE A 424 25.20 7.89 -10.14
CA ILE A 424 24.99 8.74 -8.97
C ILE A 424 25.66 10.10 -9.23
N SER A 425 24.85 11.14 -9.29
CA SER A 425 25.33 12.53 -9.33
C SER A 425 25.30 13.12 -7.92
N THR A 426 26.32 13.90 -7.53
CA THR A 426 26.37 14.53 -6.19
C THR A 426 26.69 16.01 -6.24
N GLY A 427 26.10 16.77 -5.31
CA GLY A 427 26.39 18.19 -5.13
C GLY A 427 27.67 18.45 -4.33
N LYS A 428 27.94 19.73 -4.07
CA LYS A 428 29.11 20.17 -3.29
C LYS A 428 29.10 19.61 -1.87
N ASP A 429 30.29 19.52 -1.28
CA ASP A 429 30.53 19.04 0.09
C ASP A 429 30.06 17.60 0.36
N SER A 430 29.92 16.81 -0.71
CA SER A 430 29.54 15.39 -0.63
C SER A 430 30.70 14.53 -0.12
N THR A 431 30.36 13.60 0.78
CA THR A 431 31.28 12.64 1.41
C THR A 431 30.82 11.20 1.23
N LEU A 432 29.86 10.97 0.33
CA LEU A 432 29.32 9.66 0.01
C LEU A 432 30.42 8.71 -0.49
N LYS A 433 30.41 7.49 0.03
CA LYS A 433 31.24 6.37 -0.45
C LYS A 433 30.34 5.33 -1.09
N ALA A 434 30.26 5.35 -2.42
CA ALA A 434 29.54 4.33 -3.18
C ALA A 434 30.51 3.30 -3.77
N THR A 435 30.14 2.01 -3.71
CA THR A 435 30.91 0.90 -4.28
C THR A 435 29.97 -0.10 -4.95
N GLY A 436 30.43 -0.78 -5.99
CA GLY A 436 29.63 -1.77 -6.70
C GLY A 436 30.37 -2.34 -7.90
N THR A 437 29.92 -3.50 -8.37
CA THR A 437 30.44 -4.13 -9.58
C THR A 437 29.28 -4.67 -10.43
N THR A 438 29.39 -4.60 -11.74
CA THR A 438 28.43 -5.19 -12.69
C THR A 438 29.15 -5.82 -13.88
N GLU A 439 28.40 -6.42 -14.79
CA GLU A 439 28.90 -7.02 -16.03
C GLU A 439 28.25 -6.37 -17.25
N GLY A 440 29.04 -6.15 -18.30
CA GLY A 440 28.57 -5.65 -19.59
C GLY A 440 29.31 -6.36 -20.72
N GLY A 441 28.57 -7.20 -21.46
CA GLY A 441 29.15 -8.11 -22.45
C GLY A 441 30.22 -9.01 -21.84
N LEU A 442 31.45 -8.90 -22.35
CA LEU A 442 32.57 -9.75 -21.92
C LEU A 442 33.38 -9.19 -20.74
N TYR A 443 33.00 -8.03 -20.20
CA TYR A 443 33.80 -7.28 -19.24
C TYR A 443 33.08 -7.11 -17.90
N GLN A 444 33.87 -7.11 -16.84
CA GLN A 444 33.44 -6.61 -15.54
C GLN A 444 33.58 -5.07 -15.52
N TYR A 445 32.69 -4.39 -14.80
CA TYR A 445 32.73 -2.96 -14.55
C TYR A 445 32.74 -2.69 -13.05
N ASP A 446 33.57 -1.74 -12.63
CA ASP A 446 33.68 -1.29 -11.24
C ASP A 446 33.10 0.12 -11.11
N LEU A 447 32.24 0.35 -10.11
CA LEU A 447 31.72 1.69 -9.82
C LEU A 447 32.84 2.56 -9.24
N THR A 448 33.17 3.63 -9.95
CA THR A 448 34.32 4.49 -9.65
C THR A 448 33.88 5.95 -9.56
N GLN A 449 34.46 6.69 -8.61
CA GLN A 449 34.22 8.12 -8.47
C GLN A 449 35.07 8.91 -9.48
N GLY A 450 34.43 9.76 -10.27
CA GLY A 450 35.07 10.70 -11.19
C GLY A 450 35.66 11.93 -10.50
N ALA A 451 36.44 12.72 -11.24
CA ALA A 451 37.02 13.97 -10.74
C ALA A 451 35.95 15.07 -10.45
N ASP A 452 34.77 14.92 -11.05
CA ASP A 452 33.58 15.74 -10.79
C ASP A 452 32.83 15.35 -9.51
N GLY A 453 33.25 14.26 -8.84
CA GLY A 453 32.62 13.72 -7.64
C GLY A 453 31.49 12.72 -7.89
N ASN A 454 31.06 12.53 -9.14
CA ASN A 454 29.99 11.62 -9.54
C ASN A 454 30.49 10.18 -9.68
N PHE A 455 29.57 9.20 -9.74
CA PHE A 455 29.92 7.78 -9.80
C PHE A 455 29.50 7.13 -11.13
N TYR A 456 30.46 6.45 -11.74
CA TYR A 456 30.35 5.85 -13.08
C TYR A 456 30.75 4.38 -13.03
N PHE A 457 30.10 3.52 -13.81
CA PHE A 457 30.61 2.18 -14.05
C PHE A 457 31.74 2.26 -15.07
N VAL A 458 32.97 1.96 -14.65
CA VAL A 458 34.17 2.00 -15.49
C VAL A 458 34.62 0.58 -15.80
N LYS A 459 35.00 0.34 -17.06
CA LYS A 459 35.38 -1.01 -17.53
C LYS A 459 36.66 -1.49 -16.85
N ASN A 460 36.62 -2.69 -16.28
CA ASN A 460 37.81 -3.37 -15.79
C ASN A 460 38.48 -4.13 -16.94
N THR A 461 39.48 -3.52 -17.56
CA THR A 461 40.20 -4.08 -18.73
C THR A 461 41.02 -5.34 -18.41
N HIS A 462 41.18 -5.69 -17.15
CA HIS A 462 41.97 -6.84 -16.71
C HIS A 462 41.13 -8.03 -16.20
N LYS A 463 39.81 -7.86 -16.10
CA LYS A 463 38.89 -8.89 -15.63
C LYS A 463 37.77 -9.15 -16.62
N ALA A 464 37.66 -10.41 -17.04
CA ALA A 464 36.54 -10.87 -17.85
C ALA A 464 35.27 -10.94 -16.99
N SER A 465 34.10 -10.76 -17.60
CA SER A 465 32.83 -11.09 -16.96
C SER A 465 32.79 -12.59 -16.61
N ASN A 466 31.93 -12.98 -15.67
CA ASN A 466 31.78 -14.39 -15.31
C ASN A 466 31.32 -15.23 -16.51
N ALA A 467 30.36 -14.71 -17.30
CA ALA A 467 29.91 -15.38 -18.52
C ALA A 467 31.05 -15.56 -19.53
N SER A 468 31.86 -14.52 -19.74
CA SER A 468 33.05 -14.57 -20.60
C SER A 468 34.08 -15.57 -20.10
N SER A 469 34.35 -15.58 -18.80
CA SER A 469 35.28 -16.51 -18.16
C SER A 469 34.86 -17.96 -18.39
N VAL A 470 33.56 -18.28 -18.26
CA VAL A 470 33.03 -19.63 -18.51
C VAL A 470 33.16 -20.02 -19.97
N ILE A 471 32.76 -19.16 -20.92
CA ILE A 471 32.83 -19.47 -22.36
C ILE A 471 34.28 -19.76 -22.78
N GLN A 472 35.21 -18.93 -22.32
CA GLN A 472 36.62 -19.08 -22.66
C GLN A 472 37.26 -20.28 -21.97
N ALA A 473 36.93 -20.52 -20.70
CA ALA A 473 37.33 -21.73 -19.99
C ALA A 473 36.87 -23.00 -20.72
N MET A 474 35.63 -23.05 -21.20
CA MET A 474 35.12 -24.18 -21.97
C MET A 474 35.86 -24.39 -23.29
N ALA A 475 36.17 -23.31 -24.01
CA ALA A 475 36.92 -23.38 -25.27
C ALA A 475 38.38 -23.83 -25.07
N ALA A 476 39.03 -23.39 -23.98
CA ALA A 476 40.41 -23.73 -23.67
C ALA A 476 40.58 -25.12 -23.00
N ALA A 477 39.52 -25.65 -22.37
CA ALA A 477 39.59 -26.89 -21.59
C ALA A 477 40.13 -28.10 -22.37
N PRO A 478 39.72 -28.41 -23.61
CA PRO A 478 40.22 -29.59 -24.32
C PRO A 478 41.73 -29.56 -24.58
N ALA A 479 42.28 -28.40 -24.98
CA ALA A 479 43.71 -28.24 -25.23
C ALA A 479 44.51 -28.37 -23.93
N ASN A 480 44.03 -27.77 -22.84
CA ASN A 480 44.66 -27.86 -21.53
C ASN A 480 44.63 -29.29 -20.98
N VAL A 481 43.52 -30.02 -21.12
CA VAL A 481 43.43 -31.44 -20.75
C VAL A 481 44.42 -32.26 -21.56
N ALA A 482 44.51 -32.06 -22.88
CA ALA A 482 45.42 -32.79 -23.74
C ALA A 482 46.89 -32.57 -23.35
N ASN A 483 47.28 -31.32 -23.05
CA ASN A 483 48.64 -31.00 -22.58
C ASN A 483 48.94 -31.68 -21.23
N LEU A 484 48.04 -31.60 -20.25
CA LEU A 484 48.22 -32.24 -18.95
C LEU A 484 48.28 -33.78 -19.07
N GLN A 485 47.49 -34.38 -19.96
CA GLN A 485 47.55 -35.80 -20.27
C GLN A 485 48.88 -36.19 -20.93
N ALA A 486 49.39 -35.37 -21.86
CA ALA A 486 50.68 -35.59 -22.50
C ALA A 486 51.84 -35.50 -21.50
N ASP A 487 51.84 -34.49 -20.63
CA ASP A 487 52.84 -34.34 -19.57
C ASP A 487 52.81 -35.53 -18.60
N THR A 488 51.61 -35.97 -18.22
CA THR A 488 51.42 -37.14 -17.35
C THR A 488 51.95 -38.42 -17.99
N LEU A 489 51.67 -38.62 -19.28
CA LEU A 489 52.19 -39.75 -20.03
C LEU A 489 53.71 -39.68 -20.20
N SER A 490 54.27 -38.50 -20.49
CA SER A 490 55.72 -38.30 -20.60
C SER A 490 56.42 -38.60 -19.28
N ALA A 491 55.88 -38.10 -18.16
CA ALA A 491 56.40 -38.40 -16.83
C ALA A 491 56.37 -39.91 -16.52
N ARG A 492 55.30 -40.62 -16.91
CA ARG A 492 55.24 -42.10 -16.80
C ARG A 492 56.30 -42.77 -17.67
N GLN A 493 56.46 -42.34 -18.92
CA GLN A 493 57.46 -42.90 -19.82
C GLN A 493 58.89 -42.72 -19.28
N ASP A 494 59.19 -41.54 -18.72
CA ASP A 494 60.50 -41.26 -18.12
C ASP A 494 60.72 -42.10 -16.86
N ALA A 495 59.71 -42.26 -16.01
CA ALA A 495 59.79 -43.13 -14.85
C ALA A 495 60.11 -44.59 -15.22
N VAL A 496 59.46 -45.12 -16.27
CA VAL A 496 59.68 -46.49 -16.77
C VAL A 496 61.07 -46.65 -17.42
N ARG A 497 61.57 -45.61 -18.11
CA ARG A 497 62.90 -45.63 -18.74
C ARG A 497 64.03 -45.55 -17.74
N LEU A 498 63.90 -44.69 -16.72
CA LEU A 498 64.99 -44.35 -15.80
C LEU A 498 65.01 -45.20 -14.54
N SER A 499 63.92 -45.87 -14.19
CA SER A 499 63.86 -46.76 -13.02
C SER A 499 64.37 -48.15 -13.37
N GLU A 500 65.43 -48.62 -12.71
CA GLU A 500 65.92 -50.01 -12.87
C GLU A 500 64.95 -51.05 -12.28
N ASN A 501 64.05 -50.62 -11.38
CA ASN A 501 63.11 -51.49 -10.66
C ASN A 501 61.68 -51.47 -11.23
N ASP A 502 61.35 -50.54 -12.14
CA ASP A 502 60.04 -50.48 -12.79
C ASP A 502 60.03 -51.39 -14.04
N LYS A 503 59.17 -52.42 -14.00
CA LYS A 503 59.00 -53.41 -15.07
C LYS A 503 57.77 -53.13 -15.96
N GLY A 504 57.12 -51.98 -15.78
CA GLY A 504 55.83 -51.67 -16.37
C GLY A 504 54.66 -52.32 -15.62
N GLY A 505 53.43 -52.00 -16.03
CA GLY A 505 52.19 -52.50 -15.42
C GLY A 505 50.99 -51.60 -15.66
N VAL A 506 49.91 -51.82 -14.93
CA VAL A 506 48.77 -50.90 -14.88
C VAL A 506 49.10 -49.77 -13.90
N TRP A 507 48.84 -48.54 -14.32
CA TRP A 507 49.06 -47.36 -13.49
C TRP A 507 47.85 -46.43 -13.55
N ILE A 508 47.70 -45.66 -12.47
CA ILE A 508 46.71 -44.61 -12.32
C ILE A 508 47.45 -43.36 -11.87
N GLN A 509 47.23 -42.25 -12.55
CA GLN A 509 47.87 -40.99 -12.21
C GLN A 509 46.84 -39.87 -12.24
N TYR A 510 46.82 -39.08 -11.19
CA TYR A 510 46.07 -37.83 -11.15
C TYR A 510 46.82 -36.75 -11.92
N PHE A 511 46.10 -35.94 -12.69
CA PHE A 511 46.62 -34.73 -13.31
C PHE A 511 45.65 -33.58 -13.04
N GLY A 512 46.20 -32.39 -12.82
CA GLY A 512 45.37 -31.21 -12.64
C GLY A 512 46.15 -29.99 -12.20
N GLY A 513 45.48 -28.85 -12.17
CA GLY A 513 46.07 -27.58 -11.77
C GLY A 513 45.22 -26.38 -12.17
N LYS A 514 45.58 -25.23 -11.61
CA LYS A 514 45.00 -23.93 -11.96
C LYS A 514 45.85 -23.30 -13.06
N GLN A 515 45.22 -22.95 -14.18
CA GLN A 515 45.88 -22.29 -15.31
C GLN A 515 45.26 -20.90 -15.51
N LYS A 516 46.08 -19.85 -15.41
CA LYS A 516 45.65 -18.49 -15.69
C LYS A 516 45.78 -18.21 -17.18
N HIS A 517 44.68 -17.78 -17.80
CA HIS A 517 44.64 -17.41 -19.21
C HIS A 517 44.33 -15.93 -19.37
N THR A 518 44.86 -15.34 -20.45
CA THR A 518 44.60 -13.96 -20.82
C THR A 518 44.00 -13.95 -22.22
N THR A 519 42.89 -13.24 -22.38
CA THR A 519 42.22 -13.05 -23.66
C THR A 519 43.05 -12.16 -24.59
N ALA A 520 42.74 -12.16 -25.90
CA ALA A 520 43.32 -11.19 -26.84
C ALA A 520 43.01 -9.72 -26.47
N GLY A 521 41.99 -9.49 -25.64
CA GLY A 521 41.60 -8.18 -25.11
C GLY A 521 42.16 -7.86 -23.71
N ASN A 522 43.23 -8.54 -23.26
CA ASN A 522 43.92 -8.36 -21.96
C ASN A 522 43.11 -8.66 -20.68
N ALA A 523 41.84 -9.06 -20.80
CA ALA A 523 41.10 -9.63 -19.67
C ALA A 523 41.68 -10.99 -19.28
N SER A 524 41.65 -11.35 -17.99
CA SER A 524 42.15 -12.65 -17.51
C SER A 524 41.07 -13.49 -16.85
N TYR A 525 41.21 -14.82 -16.95
CA TYR A 525 40.35 -15.81 -16.29
C TYR A 525 41.18 -17.02 -15.83
N ASP A 526 40.72 -17.70 -14.78
CA ASP A 526 41.35 -18.91 -14.27
C ASP A 526 40.57 -20.15 -14.75
N LEU A 527 41.31 -21.16 -15.19
CA LEU A 527 40.78 -22.47 -15.58
C LEU A 527 41.35 -23.54 -14.65
N ASP A 528 40.48 -24.17 -13.87
CA ASP A 528 40.82 -25.31 -13.02
C ASP A 528 40.50 -26.61 -13.78
N VAL A 529 41.53 -27.34 -14.19
CA VAL A 529 41.39 -28.64 -14.86
C VAL A 529 41.88 -29.73 -13.92
N ASN A 530 41.09 -30.79 -13.73
CA ASN A 530 41.48 -31.95 -12.95
C ASN A 530 40.99 -33.22 -13.63
N GLY A 531 41.76 -34.30 -13.53
CA GLY A 531 41.44 -35.58 -14.14
C GLY A 531 42.30 -36.72 -13.62
N VAL A 532 41.92 -37.94 -13.99
CA VAL A 532 42.67 -39.15 -13.70
C VAL A 532 42.96 -39.84 -15.01
N MET A 533 44.21 -40.20 -15.22
CA MET A 533 44.65 -41.01 -16.34
C MET A 533 44.92 -42.43 -15.85
N LEU A 534 44.40 -43.41 -16.60
CA LEU A 534 44.62 -44.83 -16.39
C LEU A 534 45.36 -45.36 -17.62
N GLY A 535 46.45 -46.09 -17.40
CA GLY A 535 47.25 -46.61 -18.50
C GLY A 535 47.84 -47.97 -18.16
N GLY A 536 48.30 -48.67 -19.20
CA GLY A 536 49.06 -49.89 -19.09
C GLY A 536 50.31 -49.76 -19.94
N ASP A 537 51.46 -50.12 -19.39
CA ASP A 537 52.73 -50.13 -20.09
C ASP A 537 53.50 -51.43 -19.83
N THR A 538 54.43 -51.78 -20.72
CA THR A 538 55.25 -52.99 -20.58
C THR A 538 56.65 -52.66 -21.08
N ARG A 539 57.66 -52.98 -20.27
CA ARG A 539 59.06 -52.76 -20.63
C ARG A 539 59.56 -53.92 -21.50
N PHE A 540 59.98 -53.61 -22.71
CA PHE A 540 60.70 -54.58 -23.55
C PHE A 540 62.15 -54.65 -23.04
N MET A 541 62.58 -55.83 -22.61
CA MET A 541 63.97 -56.13 -22.30
C MET A 541 64.56 -56.80 -23.55
N ASP A 542 65.56 -56.15 -24.17
CA ASP A 542 66.42 -56.79 -25.16
C ASP A 542 67.52 -57.61 -24.46
#